data_AF-A0A3C0ZQM7-F1
#
_entry.id   AF-A0A3C0ZQM7-F1
#
_cell.length_a   1.000
_cell.length_b   1.000
_cell.length_c   1.000
_cell.angle_alpha   90.00
_cell.angle_beta   90.00
_cell.angle_gamma   90.00
#
_symmetry.space_group_name_H-M   'P 1'
#
loop_
_entity.id
_entity.type
_entity.pdbx_description
1 polymer ?
#
loop_
_entity_poly.entity_id
_entity_poly.type
_entity_poly.pdbx_seq_one_letter_code
_entity_poly.pdbx_strand_id
1 'polypeptide(L)'
;MGKTIKVKRLTAAQFRKELRSYTREDLSSLLEGVYTTSPEAANYFNIRIKGTDFESALLKEVKENLRDCFYTKRGKAKLNLPRAKEVISDFEKAGPSLQGIIDLRLCCLEYGIDIINNYTRLPSSLFSSTDRMLQSIGKVFQNIDDSEEGTLLADQFRGRLENAVKGYNLEEQCFFDQLEKELREMRWLSASSAGSEEAVSSSVKEYEDSVLAPLTDSAPVLPEEDVTLYYDLWFPLLDFVNERCHINELRDLRQQPELDPAEVKDIADALWADVTLIDEYLAGPGAGLSPEHKSIVSGWKNCVSGRFVLERHLKKGSILISIEDNTVYQVRGIKSSWEEMFFYMQPPIMIVATLLPYRGIIISDGLVSSMPLSFGGGIKKTFRDQYNSAKTRKQIITSLPSAAGC
;
A
#
# COMPACT_ATOMS: atom_id res chain seq x y z
N MET A 1 -37.30 14.06 -5.27
CA MET A 1 -36.31 15.10 -4.90
C MET A 1 -36.64 15.62 -3.51
N GLY A 2 -35.94 15.17 -2.47
CA GLY A 2 -36.12 15.70 -1.11
C GLY A 2 -35.36 17.00 -0.94
N LYS A 3 -36.06 18.11 -0.65
CA LYS A 3 -35.42 19.39 -0.29
C LYS A 3 -34.76 19.23 1.07
N THR A 4 -33.43 19.30 1.12
CA THR A 4 -32.65 19.37 2.36
C THR A 4 -32.98 20.69 3.08
N ILE A 5 -33.59 20.60 4.25
CA ILE A 5 -33.83 21.75 5.13
C ILE A 5 -32.47 22.15 5.72
N LYS A 6 -31.92 23.29 5.29
CA LYS A 6 -30.70 23.85 5.90
C LYS A 6 -31.07 24.62 7.16
N VAL A 7 -30.60 24.14 8.31
CA VAL A 7 -30.69 24.87 9.58
C VAL A 7 -29.85 26.14 9.49
N LYS A 8 -30.48 27.30 9.73
CA LYS A 8 -29.80 28.61 9.69
C LYS A 8 -28.91 28.76 10.94
N ARG A 9 -27.59 28.77 10.75
CA ARG A 9 -26.60 29.00 11.82
C ARG A 9 -26.27 30.49 11.94
N LEU A 10 -25.86 30.93 13.13
CA LEU A 10 -25.32 32.27 13.35
C LEU A 10 -24.01 32.45 12.57
N THR A 11 -23.77 33.65 12.04
CA THR A 11 -22.44 34.03 11.55
C THR A 11 -21.50 34.35 12.71
N ALA A 12 -20.17 34.32 12.49
CA ALA A 12 -19.19 34.68 13.51
C ALA A 12 -19.39 36.13 14.04
N ALA A 13 -19.92 37.04 13.22
CA ALA A 13 -20.23 38.41 13.65
C ALA A 13 -21.48 38.47 14.54
N GLN A 14 -22.53 37.72 14.18
CA GLN A 14 -23.75 37.61 14.98
C GLN A 14 -23.47 36.95 16.32
N PHE A 15 -22.75 35.83 16.32
CA PHE A 15 -22.36 35.12 17.53
C PHE A 15 -21.57 36.02 18.49
N ARG A 16 -20.55 36.76 18.00
CA ARG A 16 -19.81 37.74 18.82
C ARG A 16 -20.69 38.88 19.35
N LYS A 17 -21.78 39.24 18.65
CA LYS A 17 -22.73 40.25 19.13
C LYS A 17 -23.55 39.69 20.30
N GLU A 18 -24.05 38.46 20.18
CA GLU A 18 -24.78 37.77 21.26
C GLU A 18 -23.91 37.56 22.50
N LEU A 19 -22.65 37.13 22.34
CA LEU A 19 -21.75 36.91 23.48
C LEU A 19 -21.49 38.17 24.33
N ARG A 20 -21.71 39.38 23.79
CA ARG A 20 -21.52 40.64 24.54
C ARG A 20 -22.57 40.88 25.61
N SER A 21 -23.73 40.25 25.51
CA SER A 21 -24.78 40.36 26.54
C SER A 21 -24.68 39.28 27.62
N TYR A 22 -23.73 38.34 27.51
CA TYR A 22 -23.57 37.25 28.46
C TYR A 22 -22.75 37.69 29.67
N THR A 23 -23.11 37.19 30.85
CA THR A 23 -22.30 37.36 32.06
C THR A 23 -21.06 36.46 32.01
N ARG A 24 -20.11 36.67 32.93
CA ARG A 24 -18.93 35.80 33.05
C ARG A 24 -19.36 34.37 33.38
N GLU A 25 -20.34 34.21 34.24
CA GLU A 25 -20.89 32.92 34.69
C GLU A 25 -21.55 32.18 33.51
N ASP A 26 -22.35 32.87 32.70
CA ASP A 26 -22.98 32.29 31.52
C ASP A 26 -21.95 31.87 30.46
N LEU A 27 -20.90 32.68 30.26
CA LEU A 27 -19.80 32.34 29.36
C LEU A 27 -19.01 31.13 29.84
N SER A 28 -18.72 31.06 31.14
CA SER A 28 -18.07 29.90 31.76
C SER A 28 -18.90 28.63 31.56
N SER A 29 -20.21 28.68 31.83
CA SER A 29 -21.11 27.54 31.62
C SER A 29 -21.16 27.11 30.14
N LEU A 30 -21.19 28.08 29.21
CA LEU A 30 -21.17 27.78 27.78
C LEU A 30 -19.86 27.10 27.36
N LEU A 31 -18.71 27.59 27.84
CA LEU A 31 -17.39 27.02 27.54
C LEU A 31 -17.23 25.60 28.14
N GLU A 32 -17.70 25.38 29.36
CA GLU A 32 -17.74 24.05 29.98
C GLU A 32 -18.62 23.09 29.18
N GLY A 33 -19.77 23.56 28.68
CA GLY A 33 -20.62 22.80 27.78
C GLY A 33 -19.90 22.40 26.50
N VAL A 34 -19.18 23.33 25.87
CA VAL A 34 -18.38 23.03 24.66
C VAL A 34 -17.25 22.05 24.96
N TYR A 35 -16.54 22.24 26.08
CA TYR A 35 -15.44 21.37 26.51
C TYR A 35 -15.90 19.93 26.76
N THR A 36 -17.07 19.74 27.38
CA THR A 36 -17.58 18.42 27.76
C THR A 36 -18.28 17.67 26.63
N THR A 37 -18.73 18.37 25.58
CA THR A 37 -19.53 17.77 24.50
C THR A 37 -18.75 17.43 23.23
N SER A 38 -17.53 17.98 23.04
CA SER A 38 -16.68 17.72 21.88
C SER A 38 -15.24 17.42 22.30
N PRO A 39 -14.72 16.20 22.01
CA PRO A 39 -13.32 15.87 22.22
C PRO A 39 -12.35 16.81 21.49
N GLU A 40 -12.72 17.26 20.29
CA GLU A 40 -11.91 18.18 19.49
C GLU A 40 -11.81 19.55 20.18
N ALA A 41 -12.93 20.06 20.70
CA ALA A 41 -12.94 21.29 21.46
C ALA A 41 -12.18 21.15 22.79
N ALA A 42 -12.31 20.00 23.47
CA ALA A 42 -11.54 19.72 24.68
C ALA A 42 -10.03 19.77 24.41
N ASN A 43 -9.57 19.17 23.31
CA ASN A 43 -8.17 19.22 22.89
C ASN A 43 -7.74 20.66 22.56
N TYR A 44 -8.57 21.43 21.86
CA TYR A 44 -8.31 22.85 21.57
C TYR A 44 -8.06 23.67 22.83
N PHE A 45 -8.87 23.48 23.87
CA PHE A 45 -8.70 24.14 25.17
C PHE A 45 -7.47 23.62 25.90
N ASN A 46 -7.26 22.29 25.95
CA ASN A 46 -6.14 21.70 26.65
C ASN A 46 -4.78 22.13 26.07
N ILE A 47 -4.63 22.24 24.75
CA ILE A 47 -3.39 22.77 24.14
C ILE A 47 -3.11 24.19 24.62
N ARG A 48 -4.13 25.06 24.71
CA ARG A 48 -3.96 26.48 25.12
C ARG A 48 -3.75 26.64 26.62
N ILE A 49 -4.33 25.77 27.44
CA ILE A 49 -4.27 25.86 28.90
C ILE A 49 -3.03 25.14 29.44
N LYS A 50 -2.71 23.96 28.91
CA LYS A 50 -1.61 23.10 29.37
C LYS A 50 -0.34 23.23 28.53
N GLY A 51 -0.43 23.88 27.36
CA GLY A 51 0.72 24.18 26.51
C GLY A 51 1.35 22.94 25.86
N THR A 52 2.66 23.04 25.66
CA THR A 52 3.49 22.10 24.89
C THR A 52 3.50 20.68 25.45
N ASP A 53 3.39 20.51 26.77
CA ASP A 53 3.40 19.18 27.41
C ASP A 53 2.18 18.36 26.99
N PHE A 54 1.01 19.01 26.95
CA PHE A 54 -0.22 18.36 26.49
C PHE A 54 -0.19 18.13 24.99
N GLU A 55 0.26 19.12 24.20
CA GLU A 55 0.39 18.96 22.76
C GLU A 55 1.31 17.79 22.39
N SER A 56 2.44 17.63 23.08
CA SER A 56 3.38 16.53 22.84
C SER A 56 2.76 15.17 23.17
N ALA A 57 2.01 15.07 24.27
CA ALA A 57 1.29 13.85 24.63
C ALA A 57 0.18 13.52 23.62
N LEU A 58 -0.59 14.52 23.18
CA LEU A 58 -1.63 14.36 22.16
C LEU A 58 -1.02 13.96 20.82
N LEU A 59 0.08 14.59 20.40
CA LEU A 59 0.77 14.27 19.15
C LEU A 59 1.24 12.81 19.14
N LYS A 60 1.71 12.28 20.27
CA LYS A 60 2.07 10.86 20.40
C LYS A 60 0.86 9.94 20.16
N GLU A 61 -0.26 10.22 20.81
CA GLU A 61 -1.51 9.46 20.62
C GLU A 61 -1.99 9.54 19.17
N VAL A 62 -1.96 10.73 18.57
CA VAL A 62 -2.38 10.96 17.18
C VAL A 62 -1.46 10.23 16.21
N LYS A 63 -0.15 10.17 16.46
CA LYS A 63 0.80 9.36 15.65
C LYS A 63 0.53 7.87 15.76
N GLU A 64 0.16 7.35 16.93
CA GLU A 64 -0.25 5.94 17.09
C GLU A 64 -1.54 5.65 16.30
N ASN A 65 -2.53 6.54 16.39
CA ASN A 65 -3.76 6.46 15.61
C ASN A 65 -3.51 6.54 14.10
N LEU A 66 -2.56 7.40 13.69
CA LEU A 66 -2.13 7.52 12.31
C LEU A 66 -1.43 6.24 11.85
N ARG A 67 -0.52 5.67 12.66
CA ARG A 67 0.14 4.39 12.38
C ARG A 67 -0.88 3.27 12.15
N ASP A 68 -1.94 3.21 12.94
CA ASP A 68 -3.02 2.22 12.78
C ASP A 68 -3.84 2.37 11.47
N CYS A 69 -3.70 3.52 10.79
CA CYS A 69 -4.22 3.72 9.44
C CYS A 69 -3.34 3.06 8.39
N PHE A 70 -2.03 3.04 8.59
CA PHE A 70 -1.07 2.50 7.62
C PHE A 70 -0.74 1.03 7.89
N TYR A 71 -0.73 0.62 9.17
CA TYR A 71 -0.34 -0.72 9.61
C TYR A 71 -1.35 -1.35 10.56
N THR A 72 -1.30 -2.67 10.65
CA THR A 72 -1.95 -3.43 11.71
C THR A 72 -1.10 -3.41 12.99
N LYS A 73 -1.69 -3.84 14.11
CA LYS A 73 -0.96 -4.08 15.37
C LYS A 73 0.21 -5.07 15.24
N ARG A 74 0.21 -5.90 14.19
CA ARG A 74 1.28 -6.86 13.87
C ARG A 74 2.32 -6.31 12.89
N GLY A 75 2.25 -5.04 12.52
CA GLY A 75 3.19 -4.39 11.59
C GLY A 75 2.90 -4.57 10.11
N LYS A 76 1.86 -5.33 9.73
CA LYS A 76 1.47 -5.49 8.30
C LYS A 76 0.79 -4.25 7.75
N ALA A 77 1.08 -3.84 6.51
CA ALA A 77 0.39 -2.74 5.85
C ALA A 77 -1.13 -3.00 5.69
N LYS A 78 -1.93 -1.94 5.80
CA LYS A 78 -3.42 -1.96 5.75
C LYS A 78 -4.03 -0.78 5.00
N LEU A 79 -3.27 0.32 4.88
CA LEU A 79 -3.58 1.55 4.15
C LEU A 79 -5.05 2.02 4.18
N ASN A 80 -5.38 2.89 5.12
CA ASN A 80 -6.67 3.57 5.23
C ASN A 80 -6.52 5.09 5.10
N LEU A 81 -6.38 5.56 3.85
CA LEU A 81 -6.19 6.98 3.53
C LEU A 81 -7.34 7.90 3.99
N PRO A 82 -8.64 7.53 3.89
CA PRO A 82 -9.71 8.35 4.42
C PRO A 82 -9.59 8.59 5.93
N ARG A 83 -9.26 7.54 6.70
CA ARG A 83 -9.06 7.68 8.14
C ARG A 83 -7.81 8.49 8.47
N ALA A 84 -6.71 8.31 7.73
CA ALA A 84 -5.50 9.12 7.93
C ALA A 84 -5.79 10.62 7.74
N LYS A 85 -6.57 10.99 6.71
CA LYS A 85 -7.01 12.38 6.49
C LYS A 85 -7.86 12.92 7.64
N GLU A 86 -8.77 12.10 8.18
CA GLU A 86 -9.59 12.46 9.33
C GLU A 86 -8.73 12.71 10.57
N VAL A 87 -7.81 11.79 10.89
CA VAL A 87 -6.87 11.92 12.03
C VAL A 87 -6.04 13.20 11.95
N ILE A 88 -5.48 13.51 10.77
CA ILE A 88 -4.71 14.75 10.56
C ILE A 88 -5.63 15.98 10.73
N SER A 89 -6.81 15.96 10.11
CA SER A 89 -7.76 17.07 10.17
C SER A 89 -8.23 17.37 11.59
N ASP A 90 -8.48 16.35 12.40
CA ASP A 90 -8.95 16.52 13.78
C ASP A 90 -7.84 17.07 14.68
N PHE A 91 -6.59 16.65 14.46
CA PHE A 91 -5.44 17.27 15.13
C PHE A 91 -5.28 18.73 14.74
N GLU A 92 -5.36 19.09 13.45
CA GLU A 92 -5.29 20.48 12.98
C GLU A 92 -6.39 21.38 13.58
N LYS A 93 -7.62 20.85 13.72
CA LYS A 93 -8.73 21.57 14.36
C LYS A 93 -8.51 21.84 15.85
N ALA A 94 -7.69 21.04 16.54
CA ALA A 94 -7.28 21.33 17.91
C ALA A 94 -6.38 22.58 17.98
N GLY A 95 -5.87 23.07 16.85
CA GLY A 95 -4.99 24.23 16.76
C GLY A 95 -3.65 24.02 17.46
N PRO A 96 -2.88 22.97 17.10
CA PRO A 96 -1.54 22.70 17.60
C PRO A 96 -0.53 23.72 17.06
N SER A 97 0.70 23.65 17.56
CA SER A 97 1.83 24.38 17.02
C SER A 97 2.14 23.98 15.58
N LEU A 98 2.82 24.86 14.85
CA LEU A 98 3.32 24.56 13.51
C LEU A 98 4.26 23.36 13.50
N GLN A 99 5.07 23.21 14.56
CA GLN A 99 5.94 22.07 14.80
C GLN A 99 5.16 20.75 14.85
N GLY A 100 4.07 20.71 15.61
CA GLY A 100 3.19 19.53 15.69
C GLY A 100 2.55 19.16 14.35
N ILE A 101 2.14 20.16 13.55
CA ILE A 101 1.58 19.95 12.21
C ILE A 101 2.63 19.35 11.27
N ILE A 102 3.83 19.93 11.24
CA ILE A 102 4.93 19.45 10.39
C ILE A 102 5.30 18.02 10.77
N ASP A 103 5.46 17.75 12.07
CA ASP A 103 5.84 16.43 12.58
C ASP A 103 4.80 15.35 12.23
N LEU A 104 3.51 15.63 12.41
CA LEU A 104 2.45 14.68 12.07
C LEU A 104 2.38 14.41 10.56
N ARG A 105 2.50 15.46 9.73
CA ARG A 105 2.46 15.31 8.27
C ARG A 105 3.68 14.57 7.74
N LEU A 106 4.87 14.83 8.27
CA LEU A 106 6.09 14.06 7.96
C LEU A 106 5.96 12.60 8.39
N CYS A 107 5.40 12.33 9.57
CA CYS A 107 5.12 10.97 10.02
C CYS A 107 4.17 10.24 9.04
N CYS A 108 3.16 10.93 8.53
CA CYS A 108 2.27 10.39 7.52
C CYS A 108 2.98 10.08 6.19
N LEU A 109 3.87 10.97 5.77
CA LEU A 109 4.69 10.80 4.57
C LEU A 109 5.61 9.58 4.72
N GLU A 110 6.34 9.49 5.84
CA GLU A 110 7.25 8.38 6.16
C GLU A 110 6.54 7.03 6.07
N TYR A 111 5.32 6.91 6.60
CA TYR A 111 4.51 5.68 6.46
C TYR A 111 4.07 5.41 5.02
N GLY A 112 3.75 6.45 4.25
CA GLY A 112 3.45 6.32 2.83
C GLY A 112 4.65 5.76 2.06
N ILE A 113 5.84 6.30 2.30
CA ILE A 113 7.08 5.92 1.63
C ILE A 113 7.53 4.52 2.04
N ASP A 114 7.45 4.18 3.32
CA ASP A 114 7.76 2.83 3.80
C ASP A 114 6.88 1.77 3.13
N ILE A 115 5.56 2.03 3.02
CA ILE A 115 4.67 1.16 2.26
C ILE A 115 5.05 1.13 0.79
N ILE A 116 5.47 2.27 0.21
CA ILE A 116 5.83 2.30 -1.20
C ILE A 116 7.05 1.42 -1.50
N ASN A 117 8.08 1.51 -0.67
CA ASN A 117 9.33 0.80 -0.88
C ASN A 117 9.24 -0.70 -0.59
N ASN A 118 8.44 -1.08 0.40
CA ASN A 118 8.42 -2.46 0.91
C ASN A 118 7.30 -3.32 0.31
N TYR A 119 6.44 -2.76 -0.56
CA TYR A 119 5.30 -3.48 -1.13
C TYR A 119 5.23 -3.29 -2.64
N THR A 120 5.33 -4.41 -3.37
CA THR A 120 5.58 -4.47 -4.83
C THR A 120 4.38 -4.11 -5.72
N ARG A 121 3.17 -3.97 -5.16
CA ARG A 121 1.97 -3.65 -5.93
C ARG A 121 1.08 -2.68 -5.18
N LEU A 122 1.16 -1.42 -5.57
CA LEU A 122 0.50 -0.30 -4.87
C LEU A 122 -0.56 0.33 -5.77
N PRO A 123 -1.70 0.75 -5.24
CA PRO A 123 -2.67 1.49 -6.03
C PRO A 123 -2.11 2.88 -6.40
N SER A 124 -2.33 3.34 -7.62
CA SER A 124 -1.99 4.71 -8.09
C SER A 124 -2.53 5.82 -7.19
N SER A 125 -3.62 5.53 -6.45
CA SER A 125 -4.17 6.43 -5.43
C SER A 125 -3.24 6.68 -4.24
N LEU A 126 -2.33 5.73 -3.93
CA LEU A 126 -1.32 5.90 -2.90
C LEU A 126 -0.23 6.86 -3.38
N PHE A 127 0.34 6.63 -4.55
CA PHE A 127 1.31 7.54 -5.19
C PHE A 127 0.76 8.97 -5.23
N SER A 128 -0.46 9.17 -5.74
CA SER A 128 -1.10 10.50 -5.76
C SER A 128 -1.44 11.07 -4.37
N SER A 129 -1.57 10.23 -3.33
CA SER A 129 -1.81 10.71 -1.96
C SER A 129 -0.52 11.08 -1.24
N THR A 130 0.54 10.31 -1.45
CA THR A 130 1.90 10.62 -1.01
C THR A 130 2.38 11.91 -1.67
N ASP A 131 2.14 12.09 -2.98
CA ASP A 131 2.38 13.34 -3.69
C ASP A 131 1.66 14.53 -3.05
N ARG A 132 0.34 14.43 -2.86
CA ARG A 132 -0.43 15.50 -2.21
C ARG A 132 0.07 15.80 -0.79
N MET A 133 0.56 14.80 -0.05
CA MET A 133 1.16 15.02 1.27
C MET A 133 2.49 15.76 1.17
N LEU A 134 3.35 15.39 0.22
CA LEU A 134 4.58 16.09 -0.10
C LEU A 134 4.32 17.57 -0.45
N GLN A 135 3.41 17.84 -1.39
CA GLN A 135 3.02 19.21 -1.76
C GLN A 135 2.46 19.99 -0.56
N SER A 136 1.69 19.31 0.30
CA SER A 136 1.11 19.92 1.50
C SER A 136 2.17 20.26 2.55
N ILE A 137 3.25 19.48 2.64
CA ILE A 137 4.41 19.78 3.49
C ILE A 137 5.19 20.94 2.87
N GLY A 138 5.48 20.90 1.57
CA GLY A 138 6.18 21.98 0.87
C GLY A 138 5.48 23.34 1.05
N LYS A 139 4.15 23.38 0.96
CA LYS A 139 3.35 24.58 1.26
C LYS A 139 3.49 25.07 2.70
N VAL A 140 3.64 24.17 3.67
CA VAL A 140 3.85 24.59 5.07
C VAL A 140 5.21 25.26 5.21
N PHE A 141 6.26 24.66 4.64
CA PHE A 141 7.61 25.22 4.68
C PHE A 141 7.73 26.54 3.92
N GLN A 142 7.02 26.71 2.79
CA GLN A 142 6.95 27.99 2.06
C GLN A 142 6.33 29.14 2.87
N ASN A 143 5.56 28.83 3.93
CA ASN A 143 4.89 29.82 4.77
C ASN A 143 5.60 30.02 6.13
N ILE A 144 6.74 29.35 6.37
CA ILE A 144 7.58 29.64 7.51
C ILE A 144 8.27 31.00 7.24
N ASP A 145 8.26 31.88 8.24
CA ASP A 145 8.90 33.19 8.11
C ASP A 145 10.44 33.09 8.22
N ASP A 146 11.14 34.11 7.72
CA ASP A 146 12.61 34.20 7.76
C ASP A 146 13.14 34.57 9.16
N SER A 147 12.35 34.37 10.22
CA SER A 147 12.82 34.59 11.60
C SER A 147 13.84 33.54 12.01
N GLU A 148 14.59 33.82 13.07
CA GLU A 148 15.49 32.84 13.68
C GLU A 148 14.72 31.61 14.16
N GLU A 149 13.53 31.80 14.75
CA GLU A 149 12.67 30.69 15.17
C GLU A 149 12.14 29.87 13.98
N GLY A 150 11.75 30.54 12.89
CA GLY A 150 11.31 29.88 11.65
C GLY A 150 12.43 29.07 11.00
N THR A 151 13.64 29.62 10.97
CA THR A 151 14.84 28.94 10.45
C THR A 151 15.19 27.70 11.26
N LEU A 152 15.22 27.81 12.60
CA LEU A 152 15.47 26.69 13.50
C LEU A 152 14.43 25.58 13.36
N LEU A 153 13.15 25.95 13.18
CA LEU A 153 12.08 25.01 12.95
C LEU A 153 12.26 24.25 11.62
N ALA A 154 12.63 24.95 10.56
CA ALA A 154 12.89 24.33 9.27
C ALA A 154 14.09 23.35 9.32
N ASP A 155 15.17 23.75 9.99
CA ASP A 155 16.37 22.92 10.16
C ASP A 155 16.11 21.65 10.96
N GLN A 156 15.27 21.73 12.00
CA GLN A 156 14.90 20.58 12.81
C GLN A 156 14.32 19.42 11.97
N PHE A 157 13.53 19.74 10.95
CA PHE A 157 12.84 18.73 10.13
C PHE A 157 13.51 18.45 8.79
N ARG A 158 14.50 19.26 8.40
CA ARG A 158 15.24 19.13 7.14
C ARG A 158 15.78 17.72 6.94
N GLY A 159 16.49 17.18 7.94
CA GLY A 159 17.08 15.84 7.85
C GLY A 159 16.05 14.73 7.65
N ARG A 160 14.89 14.81 8.33
CA ARG A 160 13.79 13.84 8.16
C ARG A 160 13.18 13.93 6.77
N LEU A 161 12.96 15.14 6.27
CA LEU A 161 12.39 15.36 4.94
C LEU A 161 13.35 14.87 3.84
N GLU A 162 14.64 15.21 3.92
CA GLU A 162 15.65 14.70 3.00
C GLU A 162 15.74 13.18 3.00
N ASN A 163 15.70 12.55 4.19
CA ASN A 163 15.74 11.08 4.31
C ASN A 163 14.47 10.42 3.77
N ALA A 164 13.30 10.99 4.05
CA ALA A 164 12.03 10.52 3.50
C ALA A 164 12.08 10.54 1.97
N VAL A 165 12.57 11.62 1.37
CA VAL A 165 12.70 11.76 -0.09
C VAL A 165 13.76 10.83 -0.66
N LYS A 166 14.95 10.71 -0.06
CA LYS A 166 16.04 9.83 -0.51
C LYS A 166 15.70 8.34 -0.41
N GLY A 167 14.88 7.96 0.57
CA GLY A 167 14.50 6.57 0.80
C GLY A 167 13.55 6.01 -0.26
N TYR A 168 12.94 6.85 -1.09
CA TYR A 168 11.96 6.45 -2.09
C TYR A 168 12.66 5.85 -3.32
N ASN A 169 12.44 4.55 -3.58
CA ASN A 169 13.13 3.83 -4.63
C ASN A 169 12.13 3.32 -5.66
N LEU A 170 11.90 4.06 -6.75
CA LEU A 170 11.20 3.58 -7.96
C LEU A 170 11.52 4.48 -9.17
N GLU A 171 11.58 3.85 -10.33
CA GLU A 171 12.07 4.32 -11.65
C GLU A 171 11.27 5.49 -12.28
N GLU A 172 10.41 6.19 -11.53
CA GLU A 172 9.62 7.35 -11.98
C GLU A 172 10.31 8.69 -11.64
N GLN A 173 11.38 9.03 -12.37
CA GLN A 173 12.22 10.22 -12.15
C GLN A 173 11.48 11.58 -12.20
N CYS A 174 10.41 11.72 -12.97
CA CYS A 174 9.79 13.04 -13.24
C CYS A 174 9.11 13.67 -12.01
N PHE A 175 8.74 12.84 -11.03
CA PHE A 175 8.04 13.23 -9.82
C PHE A 175 9.00 13.81 -8.76
N PHE A 176 10.21 13.25 -8.71
CA PHE A 176 11.28 13.68 -7.83
C PHE A 176 11.85 15.03 -8.22
N ASP A 177 12.03 15.28 -9.52
CA ASP A 177 12.66 16.49 -10.01
C ASP A 177 11.93 17.75 -9.55
N GLN A 178 10.59 17.73 -9.45
CA GLN A 178 9.81 18.89 -9.00
C GLN A 178 9.94 19.14 -7.49
N LEU A 179 9.89 18.10 -6.66
CA LEU A 179 10.05 18.23 -5.22
C LEU A 179 11.50 18.53 -4.84
N GLU A 180 12.45 17.85 -5.46
CA GLU A 180 13.87 18.10 -5.27
C GLU A 180 14.22 19.52 -5.73
N LYS A 181 13.63 20.00 -6.84
CA LYS A 181 13.70 21.40 -7.25
C LYS A 181 13.05 22.33 -6.24
N GLU A 182 11.87 22.03 -5.70
CA GLU A 182 11.22 22.86 -4.67
C GLU A 182 12.04 22.89 -3.36
N LEU A 183 12.61 21.77 -2.92
CA LEU A 183 13.53 21.67 -1.77
C LEU A 183 14.87 22.38 -2.04
N ARG A 184 15.36 22.33 -3.28
CA ARG A 184 16.57 23.03 -3.73
C ARG A 184 16.31 24.54 -3.90
N GLU A 185 15.11 24.94 -4.29
CA GLU A 185 14.65 26.34 -4.39
C GLU A 185 14.30 26.91 -3.01
N MET A 186 13.93 26.06 -2.05
CA MET A 186 13.90 26.37 -0.60
C MET A 186 15.30 26.58 0.00
N ARG A 187 16.40 26.45 -0.76
CA ARG A 187 17.76 26.69 -0.24
C ARG A 187 17.98 28.17 0.05
N TRP A 188 18.03 28.46 1.35
CA TRP A 188 19.14 29.20 1.92
C TRP A 188 20.43 28.41 1.75
N LEU A 189 21.14 28.70 0.66
CA LEU A 189 22.48 28.21 0.37
C LEU A 189 23.51 29.32 0.63
N SER A 190 23.65 29.74 1.88
CA SER A 190 24.79 30.57 2.28
C SER A 190 25.00 30.61 3.79
N ALA A 191 25.10 29.45 4.45
CA ALA A 191 25.85 29.38 5.69
C ALA A 191 26.47 28.00 5.87
N SER A 192 27.75 27.93 5.53
CA SER A 192 28.67 26.83 5.82
C SER A 192 28.57 26.36 7.27
N SER A 193 28.44 25.05 7.50
CA SER A 193 29.32 24.39 8.46
C SER A 193 29.49 22.91 8.10
N ALA A 194 30.69 22.60 7.61
CA ALA A 194 31.20 21.24 7.54
C ALA A 194 31.32 20.72 8.98
N GLY A 195 30.54 19.69 9.33
CA GLY A 195 30.57 19.09 10.66
C GLY A 195 29.51 18.03 10.96
N SER A 196 28.52 17.82 10.09
CA SER A 196 27.36 16.96 10.37
C SER A 196 27.38 15.57 9.70
N GLU A 197 28.34 15.25 8.82
CA GLU A 197 28.31 13.97 8.07
C GLU A 197 28.58 12.73 8.95
N GLU A 198 29.42 12.83 9.99
CA GLU A 198 29.73 11.69 10.88
C GLU A 198 28.63 11.40 11.93
N ALA A 199 27.93 12.43 12.39
CA ALA A 199 26.81 12.30 13.33
C ALA A 199 25.55 11.71 12.66
N VAL A 200 25.32 12.06 11.39
CA VAL A 200 24.25 11.48 10.57
C VAL A 200 24.54 10.01 10.28
N SER A 201 25.75 9.65 9.88
CA SER A 201 26.15 8.25 9.60
C SER A 201 25.99 7.31 10.81
N SER A 202 26.35 7.80 12.00
CA SER A 202 26.25 7.02 13.25
C SER A 202 24.80 6.81 13.68
N SER A 203 23.95 7.83 13.52
CA SER A 203 22.52 7.76 13.85
C SER A 203 21.73 6.94 12.81
N VAL A 204 22.18 6.92 11.55
CA VAL A 204 21.64 6.08 10.46
C VAL A 204 21.85 4.61 10.77
N LYS A 205 23.04 4.19 11.22
CA LYS A 205 23.30 2.78 11.58
C LYS A 205 22.47 2.29 12.77
N GLU A 206 22.31 3.11 13.80
CA GLU A 206 21.54 2.73 15.00
C GLU A 206 20.01 2.66 14.70
N TYR A 207 19.53 3.42 13.71
CA TYR A 207 18.16 3.36 13.20
C TYR A 207 17.95 2.18 12.22
N GLU A 208 18.92 1.92 11.34
CA GLU A 208 18.94 0.73 10.46
C GLU A 208 18.92 -0.56 11.28
N ASP A 209 19.76 -0.69 12.30
CA ASP A 209 19.83 -1.91 13.13
C ASP A 209 18.60 -2.11 14.03
N SER A 210 17.85 -1.05 14.35
CA SER A 210 16.62 -1.14 15.17
C SER A 210 15.33 -1.30 14.38
N VAL A 211 15.32 -0.94 13.09
CA VAL A 211 14.14 -1.00 12.20
C VAL A 211 14.25 -2.13 11.15
N LEU A 212 15.47 -2.49 10.71
CA LEU A 212 15.72 -3.53 9.70
C LEU A 212 16.08 -4.90 10.26
N ALA A 213 15.70 -5.21 11.51
CA ALA A 213 15.68 -6.61 11.94
C ALA A 213 14.77 -7.38 10.96
N PRO A 214 15.29 -8.34 10.18
CA PRO A 214 14.52 -8.94 9.09
C PRO A 214 13.29 -9.61 9.70
N LEU A 215 12.11 -9.20 9.24
CA LEU A 215 10.83 -9.85 9.54
C LEU A 215 10.86 -11.27 8.98
N THR A 216 11.52 -12.16 9.70
CA THR A 216 11.68 -13.58 9.41
C THR A 216 10.46 -14.34 9.91
N ASP A 217 9.34 -14.19 9.21
CA ASP A 217 8.36 -15.26 9.03
C ASP A 217 8.05 -15.23 7.53
N SER A 218 8.80 -16.02 6.74
CA SER A 218 8.86 -15.89 5.27
C SER A 218 7.46 -15.83 4.66
N ALA A 219 7.19 -14.78 3.89
CA ALA A 219 5.95 -14.66 3.14
C ALA A 219 5.74 -15.93 2.28
N PRO A 220 4.49 -16.39 2.04
CA PRO A 220 4.22 -17.62 1.30
C PRO A 220 4.42 -17.42 -0.21
N VAL A 221 5.66 -17.14 -0.60
CA VAL A 221 6.16 -16.91 -1.95
C VAL A 221 7.11 -18.04 -2.37
N LEU A 222 7.56 -18.01 -3.62
CA LEU A 222 8.60 -18.93 -4.10
C LEU A 222 9.98 -18.52 -3.55
N PRO A 223 10.90 -19.47 -3.34
CA PRO A 223 12.33 -19.17 -3.19
C PRO A 223 12.86 -18.35 -4.36
N GLU A 224 13.89 -17.53 -4.15
CA GLU A 224 14.44 -16.63 -5.18
C GLU A 224 14.91 -17.35 -6.45
N GLU A 225 15.51 -18.53 -6.31
CA GLU A 225 15.88 -19.40 -7.42
C GLU A 225 14.65 -19.84 -8.24
N ASP A 226 13.54 -20.15 -7.58
CA ASP A 226 12.28 -20.54 -8.21
C ASP A 226 11.57 -19.35 -8.86
N VAL A 227 11.68 -18.15 -8.29
CA VAL A 227 11.17 -16.92 -8.92
C VAL A 227 11.90 -16.67 -10.23
N THR A 228 13.23 -16.76 -10.22
CA THR A 228 14.06 -16.58 -11.42
C THR A 228 13.71 -17.62 -12.48
N LEU A 229 13.66 -18.90 -12.09
CA LEU A 229 13.30 -19.99 -13.00
C LEU A 229 11.89 -19.82 -13.59
N TYR A 230 10.92 -19.39 -12.78
CA TYR A 230 9.57 -19.12 -13.28
C TYR A 230 9.59 -18.11 -14.44
N TYR A 231 10.24 -16.96 -14.27
CA TYR A 231 10.32 -15.94 -15.32
C TYR A 231 11.19 -16.35 -16.51
N ASP A 232 12.22 -17.17 -16.29
CA ASP A 232 13.04 -17.78 -17.36
C ASP A 232 12.22 -18.67 -18.29
N LEU A 233 11.17 -19.31 -17.76
CA LEU A 233 10.29 -20.18 -18.53
C LEU A 233 9.06 -19.44 -19.06
N TRP A 234 8.55 -18.47 -18.30
CA TRP A 234 7.31 -17.76 -18.60
C TRP A 234 7.46 -16.75 -19.74
N PHE A 235 8.48 -15.89 -19.71
CA PHE A 235 8.62 -14.85 -20.72
C PHE A 235 8.90 -15.38 -22.13
N PRO A 236 9.82 -16.33 -22.35
CA PRO A 236 10.04 -16.86 -23.70
C PRO A 236 8.81 -17.59 -24.27
N LEU A 237 7.99 -18.21 -23.41
CA LEU A 237 6.72 -18.79 -23.83
C LEU A 237 5.74 -17.71 -24.28
N LEU A 238 5.61 -16.62 -23.53
CA LEU A 238 4.75 -15.49 -23.93
C LEU A 238 5.25 -14.79 -25.19
N ASP A 239 6.56 -14.59 -25.34
CA ASP A 239 7.16 -14.04 -26.58
C ASP A 239 6.77 -14.90 -27.78
N PHE A 240 6.90 -16.23 -27.67
CA PHE A 240 6.47 -17.17 -28.71
C PHE A 240 4.97 -17.07 -29.02
N VAL A 241 4.11 -17.04 -27.99
CA VAL A 241 2.65 -16.90 -28.18
C VAL A 241 2.33 -15.58 -28.88
N ASN A 242 2.96 -14.49 -28.47
CA ASN A 242 2.71 -13.18 -29.06
C ASN A 242 3.13 -13.13 -30.54
N GLU A 243 4.30 -13.67 -30.87
CA GLU A 243 4.76 -13.81 -32.26
C GLU A 243 3.84 -14.69 -33.09
N ARG A 244 3.39 -15.82 -32.52
CA ARG A 244 2.56 -16.82 -33.20
C ARG A 244 1.14 -16.35 -33.48
N CYS A 245 0.57 -15.57 -32.57
CA CYS A 245 -0.81 -15.11 -32.60
C CYS A 245 -0.96 -13.65 -33.06
N HIS A 246 0.14 -12.90 -33.17
CA HIS A 246 0.17 -11.48 -33.55
C HIS A 246 -0.75 -10.60 -32.66
N ILE A 247 -0.60 -10.72 -31.34
CA ILE A 247 -1.52 -10.09 -30.37
C ILE A 247 -1.20 -8.61 -30.22
N ASN A 248 0.07 -8.27 -29.97
CA ASN A 248 0.55 -6.89 -29.90
C ASN A 248 2.03 -6.78 -30.30
N GLU A 249 2.60 -5.58 -30.18
CA GLU A 249 3.96 -5.25 -30.61
C GLU A 249 5.05 -5.58 -29.56
N LEU A 250 4.69 -6.11 -28.38
CA LEU A 250 5.67 -6.44 -27.33
C LEU A 250 6.59 -7.58 -27.77
N ARG A 251 7.91 -7.40 -27.60
CA ARG A 251 8.92 -8.43 -27.87
C ARG A 251 9.98 -8.38 -26.78
N ASP A 252 10.68 -9.50 -26.61
CA ASP A 252 11.76 -9.65 -25.65
C ASP A 252 11.31 -9.20 -24.25
N LEU A 253 10.17 -9.73 -23.77
CA LEU A 253 9.50 -9.28 -22.54
C LEU A 253 10.45 -9.16 -21.34
N ARG A 254 11.47 -10.01 -21.28
CA ARG A 254 12.50 -10.00 -20.23
C ARG A 254 13.40 -8.77 -20.23
N GLN A 255 13.66 -8.19 -21.40
CA GLN A 255 14.54 -7.04 -21.58
C GLN A 255 13.79 -5.70 -21.54
N GLN A 256 12.46 -5.75 -21.48
CA GLN A 256 11.65 -4.54 -21.36
C GLN A 256 11.85 -3.94 -19.96
N PRO A 257 12.26 -2.66 -19.86
CA PRO A 257 12.43 -2.00 -18.56
C PRO A 257 11.09 -1.83 -17.85
N GLU A 258 10.01 -1.67 -18.60
CA GLU A 258 8.65 -1.54 -18.09
C GLU A 258 7.69 -2.37 -18.96
N LEU A 259 6.75 -3.06 -18.31
CA LEU A 259 5.73 -3.87 -18.98
C LEU A 259 4.36 -3.39 -18.54
N ASP A 260 3.49 -3.05 -19.48
CA ASP A 260 2.08 -2.85 -19.19
C ASP A 260 1.43 -4.21 -18.86
N PRO A 261 0.94 -4.44 -17.63
CA PRO A 261 0.32 -5.70 -17.27
C PRO A 261 -0.91 -6.05 -18.12
N ALA A 262 -1.59 -5.07 -18.71
CA ALA A 262 -2.74 -5.31 -19.59
C ALA A 262 -2.30 -5.95 -20.91
N GLU A 263 -1.23 -5.44 -21.54
CA GLU A 263 -0.70 -5.99 -22.79
C GLU A 263 -0.12 -7.39 -22.59
N VAL A 264 0.57 -7.64 -21.48
CA VAL A 264 1.06 -8.99 -21.12
C VAL A 264 -0.11 -9.93 -20.85
N LYS A 265 -1.19 -9.42 -20.25
CA LYS A 265 -2.40 -10.19 -19.99
C LYS A 265 -3.12 -10.61 -21.27
N ASP A 266 -3.17 -9.77 -22.30
CA ASP A 266 -3.76 -10.15 -23.58
C ASP A 266 -3.02 -11.35 -24.21
N ILE A 267 -1.70 -11.39 -24.08
CA ILE A 267 -0.87 -12.51 -24.54
C ILE A 267 -1.15 -13.78 -23.73
N ALA A 268 -1.18 -13.66 -22.40
CA ALA A 268 -1.46 -14.78 -21.52
C ALA A 268 -2.88 -15.33 -21.72
N ASP A 269 -3.87 -14.47 -21.94
CA ASP A 269 -5.26 -14.88 -22.18
C ASP A 269 -5.38 -15.68 -23.49
N ALA A 270 -4.60 -15.35 -24.53
CA ALA A 270 -4.52 -16.16 -25.75
C ALA A 270 -3.88 -17.54 -25.49
N LEU A 271 -2.79 -17.59 -24.71
CA LEU A 271 -2.17 -18.85 -24.29
C LEU A 271 -3.16 -19.74 -23.52
N TRP A 272 -3.92 -19.16 -22.60
CA TRP A 272 -4.88 -19.91 -21.80
C TRP A 272 -6.15 -20.31 -22.57
N ALA A 273 -6.48 -19.58 -23.64
CA ALA A 273 -7.52 -19.96 -24.58
C ALA A 273 -7.11 -21.15 -25.48
N ASP A 274 -5.82 -21.27 -25.80
CA ASP A 274 -5.27 -22.38 -26.57
C ASP A 274 -3.95 -22.92 -25.96
N VAL A 275 -4.10 -23.83 -24.99
CA VAL A 275 -2.96 -24.46 -24.31
C VAL A 275 -2.12 -25.38 -25.22
N THR A 276 -2.57 -25.66 -26.46
CA THR A 276 -1.76 -26.44 -27.42
C THR A 276 -0.53 -25.69 -27.91
N LEU A 277 -0.53 -24.35 -27.80
CA LEU A 277 0.62 -23.50 -28.05
C LEU A 277 1.82 -23.85 -27.15
N ILE A 278 1.58 -24.45 -25.97
CA ILE A 278 2.64 -24.96 -25.11
C ILE A 278 3.38 -26.13 -25.78
N ASP A 279 2.66 -27.02 -26.45
CA ASP A 279 3.27 -28.16 -27.15
C ASP A 279 4.03 -27.69 -28.40
N GLU A 280 3.49 -26.70 -29.13
CA GLU A 280 4.21 -26.05 -30.24
C GLU A 280 5.51 -25.39 -29.76
N TYR A 281 5.46 -24.65 -28.66
CA TYR A 281 6.63 -24.02 -28.05
C TYR A 281 7.69 -25.06 -27.66
N LEU A 282 7.29 -26.13 -26.97
CA LEU A 282 8.20 -27.18 -26.50
C LEU A 282 8.81 -28.01 -27.65
N ALA A 283 8.16 -28.08 -28.81
CA ALA A 283 8.67 -28.72 -30.02
C ALA A 283 9.60 -27.80 -30.84
N GLY A 284 9.44 -26.48 -30.71
CA GLY A 284 10.21 -25.46 -31.44
C GLY A 284 11.19 -24.72 -30.52
N PRO A 285 10.97 -23.42 -30.21
CA PRO A 285 11.91 -22.61 -29.44
C PRO A 285 12.29 -23.17 -28.05
N GLY A 286 11.37 -23.87 -27.40
CA GLY A 286 11.57 -24.53 -26.10
C GLY A 286 12.23 -25.92 -26.17
N ALA A 287 12.60 -26.41 -27.35
CA ALA A 287 13.16 -27.77 -27.51
C ALA A 287 14.47 -27.99 -26.75
N GLY A 288 15.24 -26.93 -26.50
CA GLY A 288 16.51 -26.98 -25.75
C GLY A 288 16.37 -27.01 -24.23
N LEU A 289 15.15 -26.85 -23.68
CA LEU A 289 14.92 -26.86 -22.24
C LEU A 289 15.28 -28.22 -21.60
N SER A 290 15.73 -28.18 -20.35
CA SER A 290 16.00 -29.40 -19.58
C SER A 290 14.72 -30.23 -19.41
N PRO A 291 14.81 -31.56 -19.19
CA PRO A 291 13.63 -32.39 -18.95
C PRO A 291 12.76 -31.88 -17.80
N GLU A 292 13.38 -31.33 -16.76
CA GLU A 292 12.67 -30.71 -15.64
C GLU A 292 11.91 -29.45 -16.07
N HIS A 293 12.56 -28.54 -16.80
CA HIS A 293 11.93 -27.30 -17.28
C HIS A 293 10.78 -27.59 -18.23
N LYS A 294 10.94 -28.57 -19.13
CA LYS A 294 9.86 -29.05 -20.01
C LYS A 294 8.68 -29.59 -19.21
N SER A 295 8.94 -30.33 -18.12
CA SER A 295 7.89 -30.85 -17.24
C SER A 295 7.11 -29.73 -16.54
N ILE A 296 7.81 -28.68 -16.07
CA ILE A 296 7.18 -27.49 -15.48
C ILE A 296 6.26 -26.81 -16.50
N VAL A 297 6.80 -26.46 -17.67
CA VAL A 297 6.06 -25.74 -18.73
C VAL A 297 4.90 -26.56 -19.27
N SER A 298 5.11 -27.86 -19.52
CA SER A 298 4.03 -28.77 -19.96
C SER A 298 2.94 -28.91 -18.89
N GLY A 299 3.33 -28.89 -17.61
CA GLY A 299 2.39 -28.91 -16.49
C GLY A 299 1.41 -27.75 -16.51
N TRP A 300 1.79 -26.58 -17.01
CA TRP A 300 0.90 -25.41 -17.09
C TRP A 300 -0.34 -25.63 -17.97
N LYS A 301 -0.38 -26.66 -18.81
CA LYS A 301 -1.60 -27.09 -19.54
C LYS A 301 -2.73 -27.51 -18.60
N ASN A 302 -2.43 -27.88 -17.36
CA ASN A 302 -3.41 -28.20 -16.31
C ASN A 302 -3.79 -26.97 -15.47
N CYS A 303 -3.67 -25.77 -16.04
CA CYS A 303 -4.04 -24.55 -15.36
C CYS A 303 -5.55 -24.52 -15.04
N VAL A 304 -5.91 -23.74 -14.02
CA VAL A 304 -7.31 -23.45 -13.69
C VAL A 304 -7.48 -21.94 -13.76
N SER A 305 -8.08 -21.45 -14.86
CA SER A 305 -8.42 -20.05 -15.02
C SER A 305 -9.86 -19.79 -14.65
N GLY A 306 -10.13 -18.68 -13.97
CA GLY A 306 -11.48 -18.32 -13.61
C GLY A 306 -11.60 -17.23 -12.57
N ARG A 307 -12.78 -17.15 -11.97
CA ARG A 307 -13.12 -16.22 -10.89
C ARG A 307 -13.02 -16.91 -9.55
N PHE A 308 -12.32 -16.27 -8.62
CA PHE A 308 -12.10 -16.79 -7.29
C PHE A 308 -12.45 -15.75 -6.24
N VAL A 309 -12.88 -16.25 -5.09
CA VAL A 309 -12.90 -15.48 -3.84
C VAL A 309 -11.60 -15.76 -3.11
N LEU A 310 -10.74 -14.76 -3.03
CA LEU A 310 -9.62 -14.78 -2.09
C LEU A 310 -10.19 -14.52 -0.69
N GLU A 311 -10.33 -15.58 0.10
CA GLU A 311 -11.09 -15.56 1.36
C GLU A 311 -10.23 -15.23 2.58
N ARG A 312 -8.96 -15.69 2.60
CA ARG A 312 -7.98 -15.35 3.64
C ARG A 312 -6.55 -15.67 3.25
N HIS A 313 -5.61 -15.14 4.02
CA HIS A 313 -4.19 -15.47 3.97
C HIS A 313 -3.82 -16.44 5.09
N LEU A 314 -2.99 -17.45 4.79
CA LEU A 314 -2.42 -18.41 5.75
C LEU A 314 -0.90 -18.48 5.57
N LYS A 315 -0.19 -19.07 6.56
CA LYS A 315 1.28 -19.21 6.53
C LYS A 315 1.83 -19.93 5.29
N LYS A 316 1.06 -20.84 4.68
CA LYS A 316 1.51 -21.67 3.55
C LYS A 316 1.01 -21.18 2.18
N GLY A 317 0.19 -20.12 2.15
CA GLY A 317 -0.48 -19.62 0.95
C GLY A 317 -1.83 -18.98 1.28
N SER A 318 -2.46 -18.38 0.28
CA SER A 318 -3.80 -17.80 0.40
C SER A 318 -4.87 -18.79 -0.06
N ILE A 319 -6.06 -18.65 0.51
CA ILE A 319 -7.20 -19.50 0.21
C ILE A 319 -8.04 -18.83 -0.87
N LEU A 320 -8.16 -19.51 -2.00
CA LEU A 320 -8.98 -19.11 -3.13
C LEU A 320 -10.13 -20.11 -3.26
N ILE A 321 -11.36 -19.61 -3.34
CA ILE A 321 -12.57 -20.41 -3.54
C ILE A 321 -13.10 -20.12 -4.92
N SER A 322 -13.14 -21.13 -5.79
CA SER A 322 -13.76 -21.02 -7.12
C SER A 322 -15.24 -20.70 -6.96
N ILE A 323 -15.74 -19.71 -7.70
CA ILE A 323 -17.17 -19.38 -7.65
C ILE A 323 -18.03 -20.29 -8.52
N GLU A 324 -17.41 -21.13 -9.36
CA GLU A 324 -18.12 -22.02 -10.29
C GLU A 324 -18.55 -23.30 -9.59
N ASP A 325 -17.65 -23.90 -8.81
CA ASP A 325 -17.84 -25.22 -8.20
C ASP A 325 -17.57 -25.24 -6.69
N ASN A 326 -17.18 -24.11 -6.10
CA ASN A 326 -16.76 -23.98 -4.69
C ASN A 326 -15.51 -24.78 -4.33
N THR A 327 -14.71 -25.18 -5.32
CA THR A 327 -13.42 -25.83 -5.07
C THR A 327 -12.48 -24.86 -4.34
N VAL A 328 -11.80 -25.36 -3.31
CA VAL A 328 -10.94 -24.55 -2.42
C VAL A 328 -9.48 -24.87 -2.70
N TYR A 329 -8.73 -23.85 -3.12
CA TYR A 329 -7.31 -23.93 -3.44
C TYR A 329 -6.48 -23.20 -2.39
N GLN A 330 -5.29 -23.73 -2.09
CA GLN A 330 -4.24 -23.00 -1.39
C GLN A 330 -3.15 -22.60 -2.38
N VAL A 331 -2.98 -21.29 -2.58
CA VAL A 331 -2.15 -20.72 -3.64
C VAL A 331 -1.05 -19.83 -3.06
N ARG A 332 0.17 -19.97 -3.58
CA ARG A 332 1.32 -19.13 -3.21
C ARG A 332 1.51 -17.96 -4.16
N GLY A 333 2.22 -16.96 -3.69
CA GLY A 333 2.74 -15.89 -4.55
C GLY A 333 3.97 -16.35 -5.33
N ILE A 334 4.30 -15.67 -6.42
CA ILE A 334 5.56 -15.87 -7.16
C ILE A 334 6.67 -15.09 -6.45
N LYS A 335 6.86 -13.81 -6.81
CA LYS A 335 7.79 -12.88 -6.15
C LYS A 335 7.15 -12.19 -4.94
N SER A 336 5.84 -11.96 -4.99
CA SER A 336 5.10 -11.23 -3.97
C SER A 336 3.92 -12.05 -3.50
N SER A 337 3.64 -12.00 -2.20
CA SER A 337 2.53 -12.73 -1.64
C SER A 337 1.20 -12.13 -2.09
N TRP A 338 0.14 -12.94 -2.07
CA TRP A 338 -1.21 -12.46 -2.31
C TRP A 338 -1.67 -11.41 -1.28
N GLU A 339 -1.13 -11.46 -0.06
CA GLU A 339 -1.39 -10.46 0.97
C GLU A 339 -0.72 -9.13 0.62
N GLU A 340 0.50 -9.15 0.08
CA GLU A 340 1.16 -7.96 -0.47
C GLU A 340 0.44 -7.41 -1.69
N MET A 341 0.01 -8.26 -2.64
CA MET A 341 -0.66 -7.79 -3.85
C MET A 341 -2.01 -7.09 -3.57
N PHE A 342 -2.67 -7.47 -2.47
CA PHE A 342 -4.01 -6.99 -2.12
C PHE A 342 -4.09 -6.35 -0.74
N PHE A 343 -2.97 -5.84 -0.21
CA PHE A 343 -2.87 -5.32 1.16
C PHE A 343 -3.89 -4.19 1.49
N TYR A 344 -4.30 -3.44 0.47
CA TYR A 344 -5.29 -2.35 0.56
C TYR A 344 -6.75 -2.84 0.59
N MET A 345 -6.98 -4.14 0.36
CA MET A 345 -8.29 -4.77 0.41
C MET A 345 -8.35 -5.81 1.52
N GLN A 346 -9.50 -5.88 2.18
CA GLN A 346 -9.73 -6.89 3.21
C GLN A 346 -10.47 -8.09 2.59
N PRO A 347 -9.94 -9.32 2.71
CA PRO A 347 -10.66 -10.52 2.34
C PRO A 347 -12.04 -10.61 3.02
N PRO A 348 -13.06 -11.20 2.36
CA PRO A 348 -13.00 -11.82 1.03
C PRO A 348 -12.96 -10.80 -0.13
N ILE A 349 -12.15 -11.09 -1.15
CA ILE A 349 -11.97 -10.27 -2.37
C ILE A 349 -12.34 -11.11 -3.59
N MET A 350 -13.13 -10.55 -4.52
CA MET A 350 -13.37 -11.18 -5.83
C MET A 350 -12.19 -10.88 -6.76
N ILE A 351 -11.61 -11.93 -7.33
CA ILE A 351 -10.47 -11.84 -8.25
C ILE A 351 -10.70 -12.69 -9.49
N VAL A 352 -10.02 -12.31 -10.57
CA VAL A 352 -9.78 -13.14 -11.75
C VAL A 352 -8.32 -13.54 -11.73
N ALA A 353 -8.04 -14.83 -11.85
CA ALA A 353 -6.70 -15.38 -11.81
C ALA A 353 -6.60 -16.66 -12.65
N THR A 354 -5.39 -16.98 -13.09
CA THR A 354 -5.05 -18.31 -13.62
C THR A 354 -4.12 -19.01 -12.65
N LEU A 355 -4.53 -20.18 -12.16
CA LEU A 355 -3.78 -21.01 -11.21
C LEU A 355 -2.93 -22.03 -11.96
N LEU A 356 -1.63 -22.09 -11.67
CA LEU A 356 -0.67 -22.95 -12.35
C LEU A 356 -0.07 -23.99 -11.39
N PRO A 357 0.16 -25.24 -11.84
CA PRO A 357 1.03 -26.16 -11.14
C PRO A 357 2.49 -25.69 -11.21
N TYR A 358 3.17 -25.71 -10.07
CA TYR A 358 4.61 -25.45 -10.00
C TYR A 358 5.22 -26.32 -8.90
N ARG A 359 6.11 -27.27 -9.25
CA ARG A 359 6.86 -28.12 -8.30
C ARG A 359 6.03 -28.64 -7.09
N GLY A 360 4.82 -29.14 -7.35
CA GLY A 360 3.94 -29.71 -6.31
C GLY A 360 3.18 -28.69 -5.45
N ILE A 361 3.19 -27.40 -5.82
CA ILE A 361 2.34 -26.35 -5.27
C ILE A 361 1.52 -25.67 -6.37
N ILE A 362 0.67 -24.72 -5.98
CA ILE A 362 -0.11 -23.88 -6.89
C ILE A 362 0.37 -22.44 -6.77
N ILE A 363 0.67 -21.81 -7.90
CA ILE A 363 0.95 -20.37 -8.04
C ILE A 363 -0.08 -19.72 -8.97
N SER A 364 -0.04 -18.41 -9.14
CA SER A 364 -0.70 -17.74 -10.27
C SER A 364 0.23 -17.64 -11.48
N ASP A 365 -0.31 -17.24 -12.64
CA ASP A 365 0.46 -16.72 -13.76
C ASP A 365 1.08 -15.32 -13.52
N GLY A 366 0.71 -14.67 -12.42
CA GLY A 366 1.18 -13.33 -12.03
C GLY A 366 0.30 -12.20 -12.55
N LEU A 367 -0.72 -12.48 -13.36
CA LEU A 367 -1.56 -11.50 -14.06
C LEU A 367 -2.95 -11.41 -13.42
N VAL A 368 -2.95 -11.30 -12.09
CA VAL A 368 -4.17 -11.31 -11.28
C VAL A 368 -4.84 -9.94 -11.29
N SER A 369 -6.17 -9.93 -11.45
CA SER A 369 -7.01 -8.73 -11.36
C SER A 369 -8.06 -8.85 -10.27
N SER A 370 -8.35 -7.76 -9.57
CA SER A 370 -9.46 -7.69 -8.61
C SER A 370 -10.69 -7.05 -9.22
N MET A 371 -11.88 -7.40 -8.72
CA MET A 371 -13.13 -6.77 -9.09
C MET A 371 -13.62 -5.86 -7.94
N PRO A 372 -14.14 -4.64 -8.23
CA PRO A 372 -14.62 -3.71 -7.21
C PRO A 372 -15.98 -4.16 -6.65
N LEU A 373 -15.98 -5.23 -5.87
CA LEU A 373 -17.16 -5.85 -5.29
C LEU A 373 -17.03 -5.88 -3.77
N SER A 374 -18.13 -5.57 -3.08
CA SER A 374 -18.22 -5.67 -1.62
C SER A 374 -19.24 -6.74 -1.23
N PHE A 375 -18.91 -7.52 -0.20
CA PHE A 375 -19.77 -8.61 0.28
C PHE A 375 -20.46 -8.24 1.58
N GLY A 376 -21.78 -8.44 1.62
CA GLY A 376 -22.57 -8.38 2.85
C GLY A 376 -22.21 -9.50 3.84
N GLY A 377 -22.56 -9.34 5.11
CA GLY A 377 -22.17 -10.27 6.19
C GLY A 377 -22.59 -11.73 5.97
N GLY A 378 -23.77 -11.98 5.40
CA GLY A 378 -24.25 -13.33 5.10
C GLY A 378 -23.39 -14.06 4.05
N ILE A 379 -23.00 -13.36 2.98
CA ILE A 379 -22.12 -13.93 1.95
C ILE A 379 -20.72 -14.17 2.51
N LYS A 380 -20.17 -13.24 3.31
CA LYS A 380 -18.89 -13.42 4.01
C LYS A 380 -18.88 -14.66 4.90
N LYS A 381 -19.99 -14.93 5.60
CA LYS A 381 -20.16 -16.16 6.39
C LYS A 381 -20.17 -17.41 5.52
N THR A 382 -20.83 -17.36 4.36
CA THR A 382 -20.88 -18.49 3.41
C THR A 382 -19.48 -18.90 2.95
N PHE A 383 -18.64 -17.95 2.51
CA PHE A 383 -17.26 -18.27 2.08
C PHE A 383 -16.40 -18.84 3.22
N ARG A 384 -16.56 -18.29 4.44
CA ARG A 384 -15.90 -18.82 5.64
C ARG A 384 -16.31 -20.27 5.91
N ASP A 385 -17.60 -20.59 5.80
CA ASP A 385 -18.14 -21.92 6.05
C ASP A 385 -17.71 -22.92 4.97
N GLN A 386 -17.58 -22.48 3.71
CA GLN A 386 -17.00 -23.26 2.62
C GLN A 386 -15.55 -23.65 2.90
N TYR A 387 -14.69 -22.68 3.26
CA TYR A 387 -13.32 -22.97 3.66
C TYR A 387 -13.26 -23.91 4.87
N ASN A 388 -14.05 -23.65 5.92
CA ASN A 388 -14.06 -24.49 7.13
C ASN A 388 -14.50 -25.93 6.84
N SER A 389 -15.45 -26.11 5.92
CA SER A 389 -15.92 -27.42 5.46
C SER A 389 -14.82 -28.15 4.69
N ALA A 390 -14.18 -27.48 3.73
CA ALA A 390 -13.07 -28.04 2.96
C ALA A 390 -11.89 -28.41 3.88
N LYS A 391 -11.56 -27.56 4.85
CA LYS A 391 -10.51 -27.82 5.85
C LYS A 391 -10.82 -29.07 6.68
N THR A 392 -12.04 -29.16 7.24
CA THR A 392 -12.46 -30.29 8.07
C THR A 392 -12.45 -31.61 7.28
N ARG A 393 -12.84 -31.55 6.00
CA ARG A 393 -12.87 -32.72 5.11
C ARG A 393 -11.53 -33.02 4.42
N LYS A 394 -10.49 -32.22 4.67
CA LYS A 394 -9.18 -32.30 3.99
C LYS A 394 -9.29 -32.22 2.45
N GLN A 395 -10.19 -31.36 1.96
CA GLN A 395 -10.48 -31.14 0.54
C GLN A 395 -9.90 -29.81 0.02
N ILE A 396 -8.87 -29.28 0.67
CA ILE A 396 -8.14 -28.11 0.16
C ILE A 396 -7.13 -28.63 -0.86
N ILE A 397 -7.24 -28.20 -2.11
CA ILE A 397 -6.31 -28.55 -3.18
C ILE A 397 -5.05 -27.69 -3.00
N THR A 398 -3.92 -28.35 -2.78
CA THR A 398 -2.62 -27.69 -2.59
C THR A 398 -1.66 -27.88 -3.76
N SER A 399 -2.02 -28.71 -4.74
CA SER A 399 -1.25 -28.97 -5.96
C SER A 399 -2.20 -29.31 -7.11
N LEU A 400 -1.89 -28.85 -8.32
CA LEU A 400 -2.56 -29.28 -9.55
C LEU A 400 -1.78 -30.45 -10.19
N PRO A 401 -2.40 -31.27 -11.04
CA PRO A 401 -1.69 -32.32 -11.77
C PRO A 401 -0.53 -31.74 -12.58
N SER A 402 0.66 -32.33 -12.47
CA SER A 402 1.74 -32.10 -13.44
C SER A 402 1.42 -32.87 -14.72
N ALA A 403 1.95 -32.44 -15.86
CA ALA A 403 1.80 -33.21 -17.09
C ALA A 403 2.36 -34.62 -16.87
N ALA A 404 1.53 -35.65 -17.09
CA ALA A 404 2.00 -37.01 -17.15
C ALA A 404 2.94 -37.12 -18.35
N GLY A 405 4.17 -37.60 -18.15
CA GLY A 405 5.11 -37.81 -19.23
C GLY A 405 4.49 -38.70 -20.29
N CYS A 406 4.34 -38.16 -21.50
CA CYS A 406 4.13 -38.92 -22.72
C CYS A 406 5.49 -39.17 -23.38
#